data_AF-X0X249-F1
#
_entry.id   AF-X0X249-F1
#
_cell.length_a   1.000
_cell.length_b   1.000
_cell.length_c   1.000
_cell.angle_alpha   90.00
_cell.angle_beta   90.00
_cell.angle_gamma   90.00
#
_symmetry.space_group_name_H-M   'P 1'
#
loop_
_entity.id
_entity.type
_entity.pdbx_description
1 polymer ?
#
loop_
_entity_poly.entity_id
_entity_poly.type
_entity_poly.pdbx_seq_one_letter_code
_entity_poly.pdbx_strand_id
1 'polypeptide(L)'
;TAPLVAESATAKADAREQPELEEPELPLTAEDLLDAERKAKLKKYGVMFGIYVVVLVVGVVAISMMFDRGQDEEPAGLPPRLDEPEIARVLEKWIEPLGDYPAMAQQHLKQARRLYVERRRKGNGYLCVQHYKLYRAYGGLAGSGTFGLEDELHYDEVMAELIADVSTSYDEAYKRRESGWWAEAKEAFQEVQLLVPIARDPQQDLDYENEIHANARDNIRYINVQLNKKRR
;
A
#
# COMPACT_ATOMS: atom_id res chain seq x y z
N THR A 1 18.39 -12.72 -89.53
CA THR A 1 18.11 -13.74 -90.58
C THR A 1 16.62 -13.75 -90.81
N ALA A 2 16.23 -13.37 -92.04
CA ALA A 2 14.93 -13.58 -92.69
C ALA A 2 13.63 -12.99 -92.09
N PRO A 3 12.62 -12.71 -92.94
CA PRO A 3 11.61 -11.65 -92.72
C PRO A 3 10.14 -12.12 -92.88
N LEU A 4 9.23 -11.14 -92.93
CA LEU A 4 7.92 -11.13 -93.62
C LEU A 4 6.83 -12.11 -93.13
N VAL A 5 5.74 -11.57 -92.56
CA VAL A 5 4.43 -11.36 -93.21
C VAL A 5 3.77 -12.68 -93.66
N ALA A 6 2.60 -13.00 -93.09
CA ALA A 6 1.39 -13.24 -93.88
C ALA A 6 0.17 -13.56 -93.01
N GLU A 7 -0.93 -13.00 -93.49
CA GLU A 7 -2.31 -13.02 -93.06
C GLU A 7 -3.05 -14.23 -93.67
N SER A 8 -4.35 -14.34 -93.35
CA SER A 8 -5.40 -15.25 -93.88
C SER A 8 -5.56 -16.60 -93.14
N ALA A 9 -6.64 -16.84 -92.39
CA ALA A 9 -8.07 -16.90 -92.74
C ALA A 9 -8.41 -18.10 -93.64
N THR A 10 -9.07 -19.10 -93.04
CA THR A 10 -10.36 -19.72 -93.42
C THR A 10 -10.17 -21.01 -94.24
N ALA A 11 -11.00 -22.04 -94.17
CA ALA A 11 -12.09 -22.46 -93.28
C ALA A 11 -12.50 -23.88 -93.74
N LYS A 12 -13.39 -24.49 -92.96
CA LYS A 12 -14.32 -25.58 -93.32
C LYS A 12 -13.72 -26.99 -93.44
N ALA A 13 -14.44 -28.05 -93.12
CA ALA A 13 -15.68 -28.29 -92.36
C ALA A 13 -15.89 -29.81 -92.45
N ASP A 14 -16.37 -30.46 -91.40
CA ASP A 14 -17.27 -31.61 -91.51
C ASP A 14 -17.80 -31.88 -90.09
N ALA A 15 -19.05 -31.53 -89.79
CA ALA A 15 -20.29 -32.24 -90.12
C ALA A 15 -20.58 -33.39 -89.13
N ARG A 16 -21.51 -33.16 -88.19
CA ARG A 16 -22.80 -33.89 -88.04
C ARG A 16 -23.43 -33.71 -86.65
N GLU A 17 -24.70 -33.28 -86.71
CA GLU A 17 -25.88 -33.68 -85.90
C GLU A 17 -25.85 -33.66 -84.35
N GLN A 18 -26.78 -32.85 -83.81
CA GLN A 18 -27.42 -32.86 -82.47
C GLN A 18 -28.22 -34.18 -82.22
N PRO A 19 -28.78 -34.53 -81.02
CA PRO A 19 -29.22 -33.66 -79.89
C PRO A 19 -29.03 -34.20 -78.44
N GLU A 20 -29.39 -33.33 -77.47
CA GLU A 20 -29.78 -33.48 -76.04
C GLU A 20 -29.48 -34.77 -75.25
N LEU A 21 -28.95 -34.61 -74.02
CA LEU A 21 -29.52 -35.22 -72.79
C LEU A 21 -28.90 -34.61 -71.51
N GLU A 22 -29.78 -34.22 -70.60
CA GLU A 22 -29.57 -33.59 -69.30
C GLU A 22 -28.96 -34.52 -68.22
N GLU A 23 -28.21 -33.87 -67.30
CA GLU A 23 -28.06 -34.15 -65.85
C GLU A 23 -27.22 -35.35 -65.33
N PRO A 24 -26.68 -35.30 -64.08
CA PRO A 24 -26.96 -34.35 -62.99
C PRO A 24 -25.72 -33.68 -62.34
N GLU A 25 -25.98 -32.50 -61.75
CA GLU A 25 -25.15 -31.89 -60.72
C GLU A 25 -25.06 -32.84 -59.52
N LEU A 26 -23.84 -33.27 -59.18
CA LEU A 26 -23.60 -33.98 -57.92
C LEU A 26 -23.93 -33.04 -56.76
N PRO A 27 -24.81 -33.42 -55.82
CA PRO A 27 -25.18 -32.58 -54.71
C PRO A 27 -23.94 -32.36 -53.83
N LEU A 28 -23.60 -31.10 -53.56
CA LEU A 28 -22.76 -30.76 -52.41
C LEU A 28 -23.41 -31.45 -51.19
N THR A 29 -22.70 -32.42 -50.62
CA THR A 29 -23.16 -33.13 -49.43
C THR A 29 -23.42 -32.11 -48.32
N ALA A 30 -24.49 -32.32 -47.55
CA ALA A 30 -24.86 -31.46 -46.42
C ALA A 30 -23.71 -31.28 -45.41
N GLU A 31 -22.75 -32.21 -45.39
CA GLU A 31 -21.53 -32.16 -44.59
C GLU A 31 -20.54 -31.08 -45.05
N ASP A 32 -20.36 -30.85 -46.36
CA ASP A 32 -19.45 -29.82 -46.89
C ASP A 32 -20.03 -28.39 -46.72
N LEU A 33 -21.35 -28.24 -46.80
CA LEU A 33 -22.03 -26.98 -46.49
C LEU A 33 -22.02 -26.68 -44.99
N LEU A 34 -22.16 -27.70 -44.13
CA LEU A 34 -22.06 -27.55 -42.69
C LEU A 34 -20.63 -27.23 -42.23
N ASP A 35 -19.61 -27.79 -42.87
CA ASP A 35 -18.20 -27.49 -42.55
C ASP A 35 -17.76 -26.12 -43.06
N ALA A 36 -18.28 -25.67 -44.21
CA ALA A 36 -18.10 -24.30 -44.69
C ALA A 36 -18.80 -23.28 -43.76
N GLU A 37 -20.03 -23.58 -43.31
CA GLU A 37 -20.73 -22.75 -42.33
C GLU A 37 -20.05 -22.74 -40.96
N ARG A 38 -19.52 -23.87 -40.48
CA ARG A 38 -18.77 -23.94 -39.20
C ARG A 38 -17.48 -23.13 -39.28
N LYS A 39 -16.72 -23.23 -40.38
CA LYS A 39 -15.51 -22.42 -40.60
C LYS A 39 -15.83 -20.93 -40.74
N ALA A 40 -16.95 -20.56 -41.36
CA ALA A 40 -17.40 -19.17 -41.44
C ALA A 40 -17.90 -18.62 -40.09
N LYS A 41 -18.63 -19.41 -39.31
CA LYS A 41 -19.06 -19.09 -37.94
C LYS A 41 -17.85 -18.95 -37.01
N LEU A 42 -16.90 -19.87 -37.03
CA LEU A 42 -15.65 -19.81 -36.26
C LEU A 42 -14.80 -18.57 -36.60
N LYS A 43 -14.73 -18.16 -37.88
CA LYS A 43 -14.07 -16.91 -38.27
C LYS A 43 -14.79 -15.68 -37.73
N LYS A 44 -16.14 -15.65 -37.77
CA LYS A 44 -16.94 -14.57 -37.16
C LYS A 44 -16.77 -14.52 -35.64
N TYR A 45 -16.79 -15.67 -34.95
CA TYR A 45 -16.54 -15.73 -33.51
C TYR A 45 -15.11 -15.36 -33.15
N GLY A 46 -14.11 -15.72 -33.97
CA GLY A 46 -12.72 -15.33 -33.77
C GLY A 46 -12.49 -13.82 -33.93
N VAL A 47 -13.16 -13.18 -34.88
CA VAL A 47 -13.10 -11.71 -35.05
C VAL A 47 -13.84 -10.99 -33.92
N MET A 48 -15.03 -11.48 -33.52
CA MET A 48 -15.76 -10.89 -32.39
C MET A 48 -15.03 -11.09 -31.06
N PHE A 49 -14.38 -12.25 -30.86
CA PHE A 49 -13.53 -12.52 -29.70
C PHE A 49 -12.27 -11.65 -29.70
N GLY A 50 -11.63 -11.46 -30.86
CA GLY A 50 -10.49 -10.54 -31.01
C GLY A 50 -10.86 -9.11 -30.66
N ILE A 51 -12.00 -8.61 -31.13
CA ILE A 51 -12.51 -7.28 -30.77
C ILE A 51 -12.83 -7.20 -29.27
N TYR A 52 -13.46 -8.25 -28.71
CA TYR A 52 -13.79 -8.28 -27.29
C TYR A 52 -12.54 -8.27 -26.40
N VAL A 53 -11.50 -9.03 -26.77
CA VAL A 53 -10.21 -9.03 -26.06
C VAL A 53 -9.52 -7.67 -26.20
N VAL A 54 -9.54 -7.04 -27.38
CA VAL A 54 -8.97 -5.70 -27.56
C VAL A 54 -9.72 -4.66 -26.74
N VAL A 55 -11.05 -4.69 -26.71
CA VAL A 55 -11.87 -3.78 -25.89
C VAL A 55 -11.67 -4.05 -24.40
N LEU A 56 -11.52 -5.30 -23.99
CA LEU A 56 -11.28 -5.67 -22.60
C LEU A 56 -9.87 -5.26 -22.16
N VAL A 57 -8.84 -5.45 -22.99
CA VAL A 57 -7.48 -4.99 -22.71
C VAL A 57 -7.40 -3.47 -22.70
N VAL A 58 -8.00 -2.78 -23.67
CA VAL A 58 -8.06 -1.31 -23.68
C VAL A 58 -8.88 -0.78 -22.50
N GLY A 59 -9.98 -1.46 -22.15
CA GLY A 59 -10.80 -1.15 -20.98
C GLY A 59 -10.03 -1.35 -19.69
N VAL A 60 -9.32 -2.46 -19.52
CA VAL A 60 -8.49 -2.74 -18.34
C VAL A 60 -7.30 -1.78 -18.27
N VAL A 61 -6.65 -1.44 -19.39
CA VAL A 61 -5.56 -0.45 -19.43
C VAL A 61 -6.09 0.96 -19.14
N ALA A 62 -7.27 1.33 -19.66
CA ALA A 62 -7.88 2.62 -19.36
C ALA A 62 -8.36 2.73 -17.91
N ILE A 63 -8.88 1.62 -17.36
CA ILE A 63 -9.26 1.50 -15.94
C ILE A 63 -8.00 1.52 -15.07
N SER A 64 -6.94 0.78 -15.42
CA SER A 64 -5.64 0.85 -14.75
C SER A 64 -5.03 2.24 -14.84
N MET A 65 -5.15 2.97 -15.96
CA MET A 65 -4.72 4.37 -16.06
C MET A 65 -5.61 5.35 -15.28
N MET A 66 -6.88 5.00 -15.01
CA MET A 66 -7.74 5.74 -14.09
C MET A 66 -7.41 5.45 -12.63
N PHE A 67 -6.97 4.22 -12.30
CA PHE A 67 -6.54 3.83 -10.96
C PHE A 67 -5.08 4.22 -10.66
N ASP A 68 -4.19 4.30 -11.66
CA ASP A 68 -2.81 4.81 -11.54
C ASP A 68 -2.74 6.35 -11.53
N ARG A 69 -3.84 7.02 -11.87
CA ARG A 69 -3.99 8.48 -11.71
C ARG A 69 -4.16 8.93 -10.25
N GLY A 70 -3.97 8.02 -9.29
CA GLY A 70 -3.91 8.29 -7.86
C GLY A 70 -2.52 8.06 -7.23
N GLN A 71 -1.49 7.68 -8.00
CA GLN A 71 -0.11 7.97 -7.57
C GLN A 71 0.18 9.43 -7.90
N ASP A 72 -0.54 10.32 -7.21
CA ASP A 72 -0.04 11.66 -6.98
C ASP A 72 1.35 11.45 -6.37
N GLU A 73 2.39 11.91 -7.08
CA GLU A 73 3.66 12.23 -6.45
C GLU A 73 3.30 12.96 -5.16
N GLU A 74 3.56 12.33 -4.00
CA GLU A 74 3.22 12.93 -2.70
C GLU A 74 3.67 14.40 -2.75
N PRO A 75 2.78 15.37 -2.50
CA PRO A 75 3.11 16.77 -2.69
C PRO A 75 4.40 17.04 -1.93
N ALA A 76 5.45 17.45 -2.63
CA ALA A 76 6.80 17.56 -2.09
C ALA A 76 6.78 18.17 -0.67
N GLY A 77 7.18 17.38 0.33
CA GLY A 77 7.13 17.76 1.74
C GLY A 77 5.94 17.25 2.55
N LEU A 78 5.16 16.29 2.04
CA LEU A 78 4.20 15.53 2.87
C LEU A 78 4.96 14.57 3.79
N PRO A 79 4.74 14.60 5.12
CA PRO A 79 5.38 13.64 6.00
C PRO A 79 4.81 12.23 5.78
N PRO A 80 5.68 11.20 5.73
CA PRO A 80 5.26 9.82 5.49
C PRO A 80 4.32 9.36 6.61
N ARG A 81 3.34 8.53 6.28
CA ARG A 81 2.45 7.90 7.26
C ARG A 81 3.17 6.74 7.93
N LEU A 82 3.19 6.74 9.26
CA LEU A 82 3.57 5.55 10.02
C LEU A 82 2.38 4.58 10.10
N ASP A 83 2.62 3.32 9.81
CA ASP A 83 1.62 2.26 10.04
C ASP A 83 1.70 1.71 11.49
N GLU A 84 0.69 0.94 11.90
CA GLU A 84 0.66 0.33 13.24
C GLU A 84 1.90 -0.54 13.53
N PRO A 85 2.38 -1.41 12.60
CA PRO A 85 3.65 -2.13 12.76
C PRO A 85 4.86 -1.22 13.00
N GLU A 86 4.97 -0.10 12.29
CA GLU A 86 6.06 0.87 12.47
C GLU A 86 5.96 1.58 13.82
N ILE A 87 4.76 1.98 14.23
CA ILE A 87 4.50 2.55 15.56
C ILE A 87 4.91 1.56 16.65
N ALA A 88 4.47 0.31 16.56
CA ALA A 88 4.83 -0.75 17.49
C ALA A 88 6.35 -0.94 17.54
N ARG A 89 7.01 -1.05 16.38
CA ARG A 89 8.47 -1.19 16.28
C ARG A 89 9.22 -0.05 16.96
N VAL A 90 8.79 1.21 16.76
CA VAL A 90 9.40 2.38 17.40
C VAL A 90 9.17 2.34 18.92
N LEU A 91 7.96 1.99 19.36
CA LEU A 91 7.61 1.91 20.78
C LEU A 91 8.23 0.72 21.49
N GLU A 92 8.52 -0.38 20.83
CA GLU A 92 9.12 -1.59 21.41
C GLU A 92 10.65 -1.53 21.45
N LYS A 93 11.27 -0.65 20.65
CA LYS A 93 12.73 -0.52 20.56
C LYS A 93 13.36 -0.34 21.95
N TRP A 94 14.22 -1.29 22.32
CA TRP A 94 14.92 -1.26 23.60
C TRP A 94 16.00 -0.18 23.62
N ILE A 95 16.22 0.39 24.82
CA ILE A 95 17.35 1.28 25.09
C ILE A 95 18.60 0.40 25.20
N GLU A 96 19.70 0.85 24.60
CA GLU A 96 20.99 0.16 24.71
C GLU A 96 21.43 0.06 26.18
N PRO A 97 22.12 -1.03 26.58
CA PRO A 97 22.61 -1.15 27.94
C PRO A 97 23.51 0.03 28.32
N LEU A 98 23.20 0.69 29.43
CA LEU A 98 23.93 1.87 29.93
C LEU A 98 25.00 1.51 30.97
N GLY A 99 25.08 0.24 31.35
CA GLY A 99 26.01 -0.27 32.36
C GLY A 99 25.29 -1.02 33.46
N ASP A 100 26.04 -1.48 34.45
CA ASP A 100 25.51 -2.23 35.61
C ASP A 100 25.41 -1.30 36.83
N TYR A 101 24.26 -0.63 36.95
CA TYR A 101 23.96 0.34 38.00
C TYR A 101 22.69 -0.07 38.77
N PRO A 102 22.77 -1.07 39.65
CA PRO A 102 21.59 -1.70 40.25
C PRO A 102 20.72 -0.72 41.06
N ALA A 103 21.32 0.29 41.71
CA ALA A 103 20.56 1.31 42.45
C ALA A 103 19.68 2.17 41.51
N MET A 104 20.22 2.57 40.35
CA MET A 104 19.49 3.34 39.33
C MET A 104 18.41 2.48 38.67
N ALA A 105 18.73 1.22 38.38
CA ALA A 105 17.75 0.26 37.87
C ALA A 105 16.55 0.18 38.82
N GLN A 106 16.77 -0.10 40.11
CA GLN A 106 15.68 -0.21 41.09
C GLN A 106 14.88 1.09 41.26
N GLN A 107 15.52 2.26 41.14
CA GLN A 107 14.82 3.54 41.13
C GLN A 107 13.84 3.64 39.94
N HIS A 108 14.27 3.25 38.75
CA HIS A 108 13.40 3.25 37.57
C HIS A 108 12.29 2.20 37.64
N LEU A 109 12.56 1.01 38.19
CA LEU A 109 11.51 0.01 38.41
C LEU A 109 10.42 0.53 39.36
N LYS A 110 10.82 1.21 40.45
CA LYS A 110 9.88 1.85 41.38
C LYS A 110 9.05 2.95 40.69
N GLN A 111 9.68 3.75 39.83
CA GLN A 111 8.98 4.78 39.05
C GLN A 111 8.00 4.16 38.04
N ALA A 112 8.40 3.10 37.34
CA ALA A 112 7.55 2.36 36.40
C ALA A 112 6.30 1.82 37.09
N ARG A 113 6.44 1.13 38.22
CA ARG A 113 5.32 0.61 39.02
C ARG A 113 4.37 1.71 39.50
N ARG A 114 4.91 2.87 39.92
CA ARG A 114 4.07 4.02 40.30
C ARG A 114 3.27 4.53 39.11
N LEU A 115 3.92 4.72 37.96
CA LEU A 115 3.28 5.22 36.74
C LEU A 115 2.28 4.21 36.18
N TYR A 116 2.49 2.92 36.39
CA TYR A 116 1.56 1.86 35.98
C TYR A 116 0.17 2.03 36.62
N VAL A 117 0.11 2.42 37.89
CA VAL A 117 -1.16 2.71 38.59
C VAL A 117 -1.88 3.90 37.97
N GLU A 118 -1.12 4.89 37.51
CA GLU A 118 -1.63 6.13 36.91
C GLU A 118 -1.59 6.12 35.36
N ARG A 119 -1.42 4.94 34.74
CA ARG A 119 -1.05 4.83 33.31
C ARG A 119 -2.10 5.36 32.35
N ARG A 120 -3.38 5.36 32.76
CA ARG A 120 -4.52 5.88 31.98
C ARG A 120 -4.50 7.39 31.81
N ARG A 121 -3.68 8.12 32.57
CA ARG A 121 -3.46 9.55 32.34
C ARG A 121 -2.60 9.73 31.09
N LYS A 122 -2.98 10.66 30.22
CA LYS A 122 -2.24 10.96 28.97
C LYS A 122 -0.75 11.14 29.23
N GLY A 123 0.07 10.41 28.46
CA GLY A 123 1.53 10.40 28.53
C GLY A 123 2.13 9.51 29.62
N ASN A 124 1.39 9.13 30.67
CA ASN A 124 1.92 8.29 31.74
C ASN A 124 2.23 6.87 31.27
N GLY A 125 1.44 6.31 30.35
CA GLY A 125 1.72 5.00 29.74
C GLY A 125 3.09 4.96 29.06
N TYR A 126 3.40 5.97 28.24
CA TYR A 126 4.71 6.11 27.61
C TYR A 126 5.85 6.25 28.64
N LEU A 127 5.68 7.10 29.65
CA LEU A 127 6.68 7.26 30.71
C LEU A 127 6.88 5.96 31.50
N CYS A 128 5.82 5.21 31.75
CA CYS A 128 5.87 3.90 32.41
C CYS A 128 6.74 2.93 31.60
N VAL A 129 6.45 2.79 30.30
CA VAL A 129 7.25 1.98 29.35
C VAL A 129 8.72 2.41 29.36
N GLN A 130 8.99 3.73 29.28
CA GLN A 130 10.34 4.26 29.30
C GLN A 130 11.11 3.86 30.57
N HIS A 131 10.46 3.94 31.74
CA HIS A 131 11.11 3.52 32.99
C HIS A 131 11.37 2.01 33.07
N TYR A 132 10.50 1.17 32.52
CA TYR A 132 10.79 -0.27 32.40
C TYR A 132 11.98 -0.53 31.47
N LYS A 133 12.08 0.19 30.36
CA LYS A 133 13.24 0.09 29.46
C LYS A 133 14.53 0.55 30.13
N LEU A 134 14.48 1.64 30.91
CA LEU A 134 15.63 2.14 31.66
C LEU A 134 16.05 1.18 32.77
N TYR A 135 15.11 0.55 33.49
CA TYR A 135 15.43 -0.51 34.45
C TYR A 135 16.30 -1.59 33.80
N ARG A 136 15.89 -2.07 32.62
CA ARG A 136 16.64 -3.08 31.87
C ARG A 136 17.99 -2.56 31.39
N ALA A 137 18.03 -1.33 30.87
CA ALA A 137 19.27 -0.71 30.37
C ALA A 137 20.32 -0.52 31.48
N TYR A 138 19.91 -0.15 32.70
CA TYR A 138 20.78 0.00 33.87
C TYR A 138 21.03 -1.30 34.64
N GLY A 139 20.24 -2.35 34.42
CA GLY A 139 20.43 -3.65 35.07
C GLY A 139 21.52 -4.52 34.43
N GLY A 140 22.01 -4.12 33.25
CA GLY A 140 23.14 -4.75 32.57
C GLY A 140 22.95 -6.23 32.23
N LEU A 141 24.07 -6.89 31.89
CA LEU A 141 24.13 -8.32 31.52
C LEU A 141 24.13 -9.26 32.74
N ALA A 142 24.30 -8.74 33.96
CA ALA A 142 24.47 -9.52 35.19
C ALA A 142 23.18 -10.13 35.75
N GLY A 143 22.06 -10.09 35.01
CA GLY A 143 20.78 -10.64 35.44
C GLY A 143 19.98 -9.72 36.37
N SER A 144 20.49 -8.54 36.72
CA SER A 144 19.71 -7.54 37.50
C SER A 144 18.71 -6.76 36.64
N GLY A 145 18.73 -6.95 35.31
CA GLY A 145 17.81 -6.36 34.34
C GLY A 145 16.66 -7.26 33.88
N THR A 146 16.47 -8.45 34.48
CA THR A 146 15.30 -9.28 34.22
C THR A 146 14.11 -8.80 35.05
N PHE A 147 12.94 -8.71 34.44
CA PHE A 147 11.71 -8.41 35.15
C PHE A 147 11.32 -9.57 36.08
N GLY A 148 10.69 -9.24 37.21
CA GLY A 148 9.84 -10.22 37.88
C GLY A 148 8.59 -10.48 37.02
N LEU A 149 7.96 -11.64 37.17
CA LEU A 149 6.77 -12.01 36.40
C LEU A 149 5.68 -10.93 36.41
N GLU A 150 5.45 -10.30 37.57
CA GLU A 150 4.48 -9.21 37.71
C GLU A 150 4.87 -7.97 36.89
N ASP A 151 6.15 -7.59 36.90
CA ASP A 151 6.64 -6.42 36.15
C ASP A 151 6.63 -6.65 34.65
N GLU A 152 6.86 -7.89 34.21
CA GLU A 152 6.77 -8.31 32.81
C GLU A 152 5.33 -8.17 32.32
N LEU A 153 4.36 -8.71 33.08
CA LEU A 153 2.93 -8.55 32.76
C LEU A 153 2.50 -7.07 32.72
N HIS A 154 2.96 -6.27 33.68
CA HIS A 154 2.67 -4.84 33.69
C HIS A 154 3.27 -4.12 32.47
N TYR A 155 4.49 -4.46 32.08
CA TYR A 155 5.15 -3.90 30.90
C TYR A 155 4.40 -4.26 29.62
N ASP A 156 4.04 -5.53 29.44
CA ASP A 156 3.32 -6.00 28.25
C ASP A 156 1.93 -5.36 28.15
N GLU A 157 1.20 -5.27 29.26
CA GLU A 157 -0.12 -4.63 29.31
C GLU A 157 -0.03 -3.14 28.94
N VAL A 158 0.88 -2.38 29.56
CA VAL A 158 1.00 -0.94 29.27
C VAL A 158 1.55 -0.69 27.87
N MET A 159 2.42 -1.57 27.34
CA MET A 159 2.92 -1.47 25.97
C MET A 159 1.79 -1.68 24.95
N ALA A 160 0.99 -2.73 25.12
CA ALA A 160 -0.12 -3.02 24.24
C ALA A 160 -1.17 -1.89 24.26
N GLU A 161 -1.51 -1.38 25.45
CA GLU A 161 -2.40 -0.22 25.60
C GLU A 161 -1.84 1.02 24.89
N LEU A 162 -0.55 1.30 25.07
CA LEU A 162 0.10 2.46 24.45
C LEU A 162 0.13 2.37 22.92
N ILE A 163 0.46 1.20 22.37
CA ILE A 163 0.46 0.97 20.92
C ILE A 163 -0.95 1.20 20.35
N ALA A 164 -1.98 0.67 21.01
CA ALA A 164 -3.37 0.84 20.60
C ALA A 164 -3.80 2.32 20.64
N ASP A 165 -3.50 3.02 21.73
CA ASP A 165 -3.85 4.43 21.92
C ASP A 165 -3.15 5.33 20.89
N VAL A 166 -1.85 5.13 20.68
CA VAL A 166 -1.05 5.90 19.72
C VAL A 166 -1.51 5.62 18.29
N SER A 167 -1.69 4.35 17.92
CA SER A 167 -2.11 3.97 16.56
C SER A 167 -3.50 4.50 16.23
N THR A 168 -4.44 4.42 17.17
CA THR A 168 -5.80 4.97 17.00
C THR A 168 -5.76 6.48 16.81
N SER A 169 -5.07 7.20 17.69
CA SER A 169 -4.95 8.66 17.60
C SER A 169 -4.25 9.12 16.32
N TYR A 170 -3.23 8.38 15.90
CA TYR A 170 -2.48 8.67 14.68
C TYR A 170 -3.31 8.42 13.42
N ASP A 171 -4.05 7.30 13.34
CA ASP A 171 -4.95 7.01 12.23
C ASP A 171 -6.09 8.04 12.12
N GLU A 172 -6.68 8.46 13.24
CA GLU A 172 -7.66 9.55 13.26
C GLU A 172 -7.07 10.87 12.74
N ALA A 173 -5.85 11.22 13.15
CA ALA A 173 -5.18 12.43 12.69
C ALA A 173 -4.96 12.41 11.16
N TYR A 174 -4.55 11.26 10.62
CA TYR A 174 -4.38 11.08 9.17
C TYR A 174 -5.71 11.15 8.42
N LYS A 175 -6.77 10.49 8.89
CA LYS A 175 -8.10 10.56 8.28
C LYS A 175 -8.63 12.00 8.21
N ARG A 176 -8.46 12.78 9.28
CA ARG A 176 -8.84 14.21 9.32
C ARG A 176 -7.99 15.04 8.36
N ARG A 177 -6.69 14.75 8.27
CA ARG A 177 -5.75 15.40 7.33
C ARG A 177 -6.16 15.14 5.87
N GLU A 178 -6.43 13.89 5.51
CA GLU A 178 -6.88 13.47 4.17
C GLU A 178 -8.24 14.08 3.80
N SER A 179 -9.13 14.23 4.78
CA SER A 179 -10.42 14.90 4.62
C SER A 179 -10.33 16.43 4.51
N GLY A 180 -9.14 17.02 4.68
CA GLY A 180 -8.92 18.47 4.62
C GLY A 180 -9.45 19.25 5.84
N TRP A 181 -9.78 18.54 6.93
CA TRP A 181 -10.18 19.09 8.24
C TRP A 181 -8.93 19.48 9.03
N TRP A 182 -8.28 20.54 8.56
CA TRP A 182 -6.93 20.90 8.98
C TRP A 182 -6.82 21.27 10.46
N ALA A 183 -7.82 21.94 11.04
CA ALA A 183 -7.77 22.34 12.44
C ALA A 183 -7.86 21.11 13.36
N GLU A 184 -8.80 20.22 13.05
CA GLU A 184 -9.08 18.98 13.78
C GLU A 184 -7.95 17.96 13.60
N ALA A 185 -7.30 17.93 12.43
CA ALA A 185 -6.11 17.13 12.18
C ALA A 185 -4.93 17.63 13.04
N LYS A 186 -4.73 18.95 13.13
CA LYS A 186 -3.68 19.53 13.97
C LYS A 186 -3.87 19.16 15.44
N GLU A 187 -5.08 19.28 15.97
CA GLU A 187 -5.40 18.90 17.34
C GLU A 187 -5.13 17.42 17.60
N ALA A 188 -5.52 16.54 16.66
CA ALA A 188 -5.25 15.11 16.75
C ALA A 188 -3.73 14.79 16.74
N PHE A 189 -2.94 15.43 15.89
CA PHE A 189 -1.47 15.26 15.93
C PHE A 189 -0.84 15.80 17.23
N GLN A 190 -1.40 16.86 17.81
CA GLN A 190 -0.97 17.34 19.13
C GLN A 190 -1.31 16.35 20.23
N GLU A 191 -2.42 15.63 20.11
CA GLU A 191 -2.78 14.55 21.03
C GLU A 191 -1.77 13.39 20.97
N VAL A 192 -1.31 13.01 19.78
CA VAL A 192 -0.22 12.03 19.61
C VAL A 192 1.05 12.48 20.37
N GLN A 193 1.42 13.77 20.29
CA GLN A 193 2.57 14.31 21.03
C GLN A 193 2.39 14.27 22.55
N LEU A 194 1.15 14.32 23.05
CA LEU A 194 0.84 14.17 24.47
C LEU A 194 0.89 12.72 24.93
N LEU A 195 0.55 11.77 24.05
CA LEU A 195 0.70 10.33 24.32
C LEU A 195 2.17 9.92 24.35
N VAL A 196 3.00 10.51 23.49
CA VAL A 196 4.44 10.22 23.35
C VAL A 196 5.26 11.48 23.67
N PRO A 197 5.32 11.92 24.94
CA PRO A 197 6.03 13.14 25.30
C PRO A 197 7.54 13.00 25.12
N ILE A 198 8.21 14.09 24.74
CA ILE A 198 9.67 14.19 24.82
C ILE A 198 10.09 14.12 26.29
N ALA A 199 10.98 13.19 26.63
CA ALA A 199 11.57 13.12 27.95
C ALA A 199 12.32 14.41 28.26
N ARG A 200 12.06 15.02 29.43
CA ARG A 200 12.68 16.29 29.84
C ARG A 200 14.02 16.13 30.56
N ASP A 201 14.51 14.90 30.69
CA ASP A 201 15.67 14.63 31.54
C ASP A 201 16.96 14.71 30.72
N PRO A 202 17.86 15.68 30.98
CA PRO A 202 19.09 15.86 30.20
C PRO A 202 20.12 14.73 30.39
N GLN A 203 19.94 13.83 31.37
CA GLN A 203 20.70 12.57 31.43
C GLN A 203 20.14 11.47 30.51
N GLN A 204 18.96 11.69 29.94
CA GLN A 204 18.30 10.85 28.94
C GLN A 204 18.48 11.42 27.51
N ASP A 205 19.35 12.42 27.32
CA ASP A 205 19.81 12.93 26.01
C ASP A 205 20.67 11.90 25.26
N LEU A 206 20.20 10.66 25.18
CA LEU A 206 20.46 9.84 23.99
C LEU A 206 19.59 10.49 22.93
N ASP A 207 20.20 11.01 21.85
CA ASP A 207 19.60 11.72 20.68
C ASP A 207 18.44 10.99 19.97
N TYR A 208 17.43 10.55 20.70
CA TYR A 208 16.27 9.80 20.25
C TYR A 208 15.06 10.70 20.36
N GLU A 209 14.98 11.71 19.48
CA GLU A 209 13.67 12.25 19.17
C GLU A 209 12.84 11.07 18.62
N ASN A 210 11.84 10.63 19.40
CA ASN A 210 10.99 9.51 19.03
C ASN A 210 10.38 9.79 17.65
N GLU A 211 10.58 8.87 16.69
CA GLU A 211 10.17 9.03 15.30
C GLU A 211 8.68 9.39 15.18
N ILE A 212 7.83 8.85 16.07
CA ILE A 212 6.40 9.17 16.13
C ILE A 212 6.18 10.65 16.48
N HIS A 213 6.90 11.16 17.49
CA HIS A 213 6.80 12.56 17.91
C HIS A 213 7.35 13.51 16.84
N ALA A 214 8.48 13.17 16.22
CA ALA A 214 9.07 13.93 15.12
C ALA A 214 8.12 14.00 13.92
N ASN A 215 7.54 12.86 13.54
CA ASN A 215 6.60 12.76 12.44
C ASN A 215 5.30 13.56 12.71
N ALA A 216 4.76 13.48 13.94
CA ALA A 216 3.62 14.30 14.36
C ALA A 216 3.93 15.80 14.28
N ARG A 217 5.14 16.22 14.69
CA ARG A 217 5.60 17.61 14.57
C ARG A 217 5.66 18.07 13.12
N ASP A 218 6.17 17.24 12.23
CA ASP A 218 6.27 17.56 10.80
C ASP A 218 4.90 17.65 10.15
N ASN A 219 3.96 16.79 10.52
CA ASN A 219 2.55 16.88 10.12
C ASN A 219 1.90 18.18 10.61
N ILE A 220 2.11 18.56 11.88
CA ILE A 220 1.61 19.84 12.41
C ILE A 220 2.18 21.01 11.62
N ARG A 221 3.48 20.98 11.27
CA ARG A 221 4.12 22.02 10.45
C ARG A 221 3.48 22.10 9.07
N TYR A 222 3.30 20.97 8.39
CA TYR A 222 2.62 20.90 7.10
C TYR A 222 1.19 21.46 7.18
N ILE A 223 0.41 21.05 8.17
CA ILE A 223 -0.97 21.50 8.39
C ILE A 223 -1.04 23.01 8.62
N ASN A 224 -0.11 23.59 9.40
CA ASN A 224 -0.05 25.04 9.60
C ASN A 224 0.20 25.80 8.29
N VAL A 225 1.00 25.26 7.38
CA VAL A 225 1.18 25.84 6.03
C VAL A 225 -0.13 25.82 5.25
N GLN A 226 -0.88 24.71 5.29
CA GLN A 226 -2.15 24.58 4.59
C GLN A 226 -3.24 25.50 5.16
N LEU A 227 -3.33 25.64 6.49
CA LEU A 227 -4.23 26.58 7.16
C LEU A 227 -3.96 28.04 6.75
N ASN A 228 -2.68 28.42 6.63
CA ASN A 228 -2.29 29.76 6.21
C ASN A 228 -2.60 30.03 4.73
N LYS A 229 -2.52 29.02 3.85
CA LYS A 229 -2.93 29.14 2.45
C LYS A 229 -4.44 29.36 2.31
N LYS A 230 -5.28 28.64 3.07
CA LYS A 230 -6.75 28.81 3.03
C LYS A 230 -7.25 30.16 3.53
N ARG A 231 -6.46 30.90 4.30
CA ARG A 231 -6.82 32.22 4.85
C ARG A 231 -6.50 33.40 3.92
N ARG A 232 -5.65 33.19 2.90
CA ARG A 232 -5.27 34.21 1.91
C ARG A 232 -6.17 34.10 0.69
#